data_AF-A0A9X8DLI8-F1
#
_entry.id   AF-A0A9X8DLI8-F1
#
_cell.length_a   1.000
_cell.length_b   1.000
_cell.length_c   1.000
_cell.angle_alpha   90.00
_cell.angle_beta   90.00
_cell.angle_gamma   90.00
#
_symmetry.space_group_name_H-M   'P 1'
#
loop_
_entity.id
_entity.type
_entity.pdbx_description
1 polymer ?
#
loop_
_entity_poly.entity_id
_entity_poly.type
_entity_poly.pdbx_seq_one_letter_code
_entity_poly.pdbx_strand_id
1 'polypeptide(L)'
;MSLTLYCAIVNDGSTIEVEVHVSASVAQLKKLIAKKMQYPFPAYELTLYLAKLADGEWLPGDAAALVRLSNGHLDEDISKYLTPSNQMFPAMGLNYHFGMEVPPRNVVHVLVRVPSARWDEVRPHKKHKVSSTDNDDEE
;
A
#
# COMPACT_ATOMS: atom_id res chain seq x y z
N MET A 1 -1.30 20.75 -11.65
CA MET A 1 -0.38 20.62 -10.51
C MET A 1 -0.30 19.14 -10.11
N SER A 2 0.90 18.63 -9.87
CA SER A 2 1.11 17.24 -9.43
C SER A 2 1.32 17.17 -7.92
N LEU A 3 0.92 16.05 -7.33
CA LEU A 3 1.26 15.62 -5.98
C LEU A 3 2.29 14.50 -6.08
N THR A 4 3.29 14.54 -5.21
CA THR A 4 4.18 13.40 -4.96
C THR A 4 3.72 12.73 -3.68
N LEU A 5 3.20 11.51 -3.79
CA LEU A 5 2.68 10.75 -2.65
C LEU A 5 3.60 9.57 -2.35
N TYR A 6 3.99 9.44 -1.08
CA TYR A 6 4.62 8.21 -0.58
C TYR A 6 3.54 7.24 -0.11
N CYS A 7 3.45 6.10 -0.78
CA CYS A 7 2.49 5.05 -0.50
C CYS A 7 3.19 3.87 0.16
N ALA A 8 2.76 3.47 1.35
CA ALA A 8 3.26 2.28 2.03
C ALA A 8 2.32 1.09 1.80
N ILE A 9 2.86 -0.05 1.41
CA ILE A 9 2.12 -1.28 1.19
C ILE A 9 2.01 -2.01 2.53
N VAL A 10 0.78 -2.14 3.05
CA VAL A 10 0.52 -2.75 4.36
C VAL A 10 0.99 -4.22 4.40
N ASN A 11 0.99 -4.89 3.26
CA ASN A 11 1.27 -6.31 3.16
C ASN A 11 2.72 -6.73 3.41
N ASP A 12 3.66 -5.88 3.01
CA ASP A 12 5.09 -6.18 2.92
C ASP A 12 5.95 -4.99 3.34
N GLY A 13 5.34 -3.94 3.89
CA GLY A 13 6.01 -2.74 4.40
C GLY A 13 6.76 -1.91 3.37
N SER A 14 6.73 -2.28 2.08
CA SER A 14 7.42 -1.54 1.03
C SER A 14 6.80 -0.14 0.86
N THR A 15 7.64 0.83 0.51
CA THR A 15 7.19 2.20 0.23
C THR A 15 7.53 2.56 -1.20
N ILE A 16 6.57 3.19 -1.89
CA ILE A 16 6.73 3.67 -3.26
C ILE A 16 6.35 5.14 -3.35
N GLU A 17 7.07 5.85 -4.22
CA GLU A 17 6.70 7.20 -4.62
C GLU A 17 5.76 7.15 -5.83
N VAL A 18 4.68 7.91 -5.81
CA VAL A 18 3.74 8.04 -6.94
C VAL A 18 3.50 9.51 -7.22
N GLU A 19 3.80 9.94 -8.45
CA GLU A 19 3.38 11.25 -8.95
C GLU A 19 2.00 11.14 -9.59
N VAL A 20 1.10 12.05 -9.20
CA VAL A 20 -0.29 12.05 -9.67
C VAL A 20 -0.86 13.47 -9.72
N HIS A 21 -1.73 13.74 -10.68
CA HIS A 21 -2.36 15.07 -10.77
C HIS A 21 -3.27 15.34 -9.56
N VAL A 22 -3.28 16.57 -9.03
CA VAL A 22 -4.08 16.95 -7.85
C VAL A 22 -5.58 16.73 -8.04
N SER A 23 -6.09 16.92 -9.26
CA SER A 23 -7.50 16.72 -9.60
C SER A 23 -7.83 15.27 -9.98
N ALA A 24 -6.86 14.36 -9.90
CA ALA A 24 -7.09 12.95 -10.18
C ALA A 24 -8.01 12.33 -9.13
N SER A 25 -8.65 11.22 -9.48
CA SER A 25 -9.44 10.44 -8.54
C SER A 25 -8.58 9.41 -7.79
N VAL A 26 -9.10 8.93 -6.67
CA VAL A 26 -8.54 7.79 -5.95
C VAL A 26 -8.47 6.55 -6.85
N ALA A 27 -9.43 6.36 -7.77
CA ALA A 27 -9.38 5.28 -8.76
C ALA A 27 -8.15 5.38 -9.69
N GLN A 28 -7.77 6.59 -10.10
CA GLN A 28 -6.56 6.81 -10.89
C GLN A 28 -5.29 6.52 -10.06
N LEU A 29 -5.27 6.94 -8.79
CA LEU A 29 -4.17 6.61 -7.87
C LEU A 29 -3.99 5.10 -7.72
N LYS A 30 -5.08 4.34 -7.51
CA LYS A 30 -5.04 2.87 -7.47
C LYS A 30 -4.41 2.28 -8.73
N LYS A 31 -4.79 2.77 -9.92
CA LYS A 31 -4.22 2.32 -11.20
C LYS A 31 -2.71 2.58 -11.30
N LEU A 32 -2.26 3.75 -10.86
CA LEU A 32 -0.84 4.09 -10.87
C LEU A 32 -0.04 3.20 -9.92
N ILE A 33 -0.54 2.96 -8.70
CA ILE A 33 0.06 2.05 -7.73
C ILE A 33 0.15 0.63 -8.29
N ALA A 34 -0.97 0.08 -8.76
CA ALA A 34 -1.02 -1.28 -9.30
C ALA A 34 -0.09 -1.46 -10.51
N LYS A 35 -0.02 -0.45 -11.40
CA LYS A 35 0.91 -0.45 -12.54
C LYS A 35 2.37 -0.41 -12.09
N LYS A 36 2.69 0.45 -11.11
CA LYS A 36 4.06 0.61 -10.60
C LYS A 36 4.56 -0.64 -9.89
N MET A 37 3.68 -1.29 -9.11
CA MET A 37 3.95 -2.55 -8.42
C MET A 37 3.82 -3.78 -9.31
N GLN A 38 3.36 -3.61 -10.56
CA GLN A 38 3.12 -4.71 -11.50
C GLN A 38 2.18 -5.79 -10.94
N TYR A 39 1.15 -5.37 -10.20
CA TYR A 39 0.20 -6.33 -9.63
C TYR A 39 -0.55 -7.09 -10.74
N PRO A 40 -0.68 -8.42 -10.63
CA PRO A 40 -1.33 -9.25 -11.66
C PRO A 40 -2.86 -9.14 -11.65
N PHE A 41 -3.43 -8.45 -10.66
CA PHE A 41 -4.86 -8.30 -10.46
C PHE A 41 -5.34 -6.86 -10.74
N PRO A 42 -6.65 -6.66 -10.96
CA PRO A 42 -7.20 -5.34 -11.22
C PRO A 42 -7.00 -4.34 -10.08
N ALA A 43 -6.61 -3.11 -10.42
CA ALA A 43 -6.35 -2.04 -9.45
C ALA A 43 -7.52 -1.73 -8.50
N TYR A 44 -8.77 -2.03 -8.87
CA TYR A 44 -9.93 -1.78 -8.01
C TYR A 44 -9.93 -2.65 -6.75
N GLU A 45 -9.22 -3.79 -6.76
CA GLU A 45 -9.08 -4.69 -5.62
C GLU A 45 -8.26 -4.06 -4.48
N LEU A 46 -7.44 -3.03 -4.75
CA LEU A 46 -6.70 -2.31 -3.71
C LEU A 46 -7.63 -1.50 -2.82
N THR A 47 -7.39 -1.50 -1.51
CA THR A 47 -8.02 -0.54 -0.58
C THR A 47 -6.99 0.47 -0.13
N LEU A 48 -7.31 1.76 -0.24
CA LEU A 48 -6.42 2.85 0.12
C LEU A 48 -6.93 3.53 1.39
N TYR A 49 -6.01 3.90 2.28
CA TYR A 49 -6.30 4.67 3.48
C TYR A 49 -5.39 5.89 3.56
N LEU A 50 -5.92 7.01 4.02
CA LEU A 50 -5.13 8.18 4.36
C LEU A 50 -4.27 7.87 5.59
N ALA A 51 -2.97 8.09 5.50
CA ALA A 51 -2.03 7.83 6.58
C ALA A 51 -1.94 9.00 7.58
N LYS A 52 -3.10 9.56 7.93
CA LYS A 52 -3.24 10.72 8.82
C LYS A 52 -4.24 10.39 9.94
N LEU A 53 -3.87 10.65 11.18
CA LEU A 53 -4.73 10.50 12.34
C LEU A 53 -5.75 11.64 12.43
N ALA A 54 -6.75 11.48 13.30
CA ALA A 54 -7.82 12.45 13.50
C ALA A 54 -7.33 13.78 14.11
N ASP A 55 -6.26 13.75 14.90
CA ASP A 55 -5.54 14.93 15.41
C ASP A 55 -4.71 15.64 14.33
N GLY A 56 -4.59 15.02 13.15
CA GLY A 56 -3.90 15.53 12.00
C GLY A 56 -2.45 15.04 11.84
N GLU A 57 -1.97 14.16 12.72
CA GLU A 57 -0.61 13.61 12.62
C GLU A 57 -0.47 12.61 11.48
N TRP A 58 0.57 12.76 10.67
CA TRP A 58 0.91 11.82 9.60
C TRP A 58 1.78 10.68 10.10
N LEU A 59 1.67 9.50 9.49
CA LEU A 59 2.59 8.40 9.73
C LEU A 59 4.01 8.77 9.24
N PRO A 60 5.04 8.76 10.11
CA PRO A 60 6.41 9.04 9.68
C PRO A 60 6.91 8.05 8.62
N GLY A 61 7.71 8.53 7.66
CA GLY A 61 8.26 7.69 6.58
C GLY A 61 9.27 6.65 7.05
N ASP A 62 9.85 6.85 8.24
CA ASP A 62 10.82 5.97 8.90
C ASP A 62 10.21 5.23 10.12
N ALA A 63 8.88 5.21 10.24
CA ALA A 63 8.21 4.57 11.35
C ALA A 63 8.61 3.09 11.47
N ALA A 64 9.04 2.66 12.65
CA ALA A 64 9.42 1.28 12.94
C ALA A 64 8.30 0.26 12.63
N ALA A 65 7.04 0.70 12.63
CA ALA A 65 5.90 -0.11 12.23
C ALA A 65 5.96 -0.57 10.76
N LEU A 66 6.54 0.23 9.85
CA LEU A 66 6.73 -0.16 8.44
C LEU A 66 7.71 -1.33 8.28
N VAL A 67 8.76 -1.36 9.10
CA VAL A 67 9.72 -2.48 9.15
C VAL A 67 9.02 -3.74 9.64
N ARG A 68 8.14 -3.64 10.64
CA ARG A 68 7.36 -4.77 11.16
C ARG A 68 6.38 -5.35 10.13
N LEU A 69 5.74 -4.51 9.32
CA LEU A 69 4.92 -4.94 8.18
C LEU A 69 5.73 -5.75 7.16
N SER A 70 6.98 -5.38 6.93
CA SER A 70 7.89 -6.09 6.01
C SER A 70 8.17 -7.53 6.44
N ASN A 71 8.06 -7.81 7.74
CA ASN A 71 8.20 -9.14 8.31
C ASN A 71 6.86 -9.89 8.39
N GLY A 72 5.81 -9.37 7.76
CA GLY A 72 4.49 -10.01 7.69
C GLY A 72 3.63 -9.83 8.94
N HIS A 73 4.05 -8.99 9.90
CA HIS A 73 3.29 -8.71 11.11
C HIS A 73 2.48 -7.43 10.92
N LEU A 74 1.14 -7.51 11.01
CA LEU A 74 0.31 -6.31 11.00
C LEU A 74 0.48 -5.59 12.33
N ASP A 75 1.02 -4.38 12.26
CA ASP A 75 1.34 -3.62 13.43
C ASP A 75 0.13 -2.91 14.07
N GLU A 76 0.03 -2.92 15.39
CA GLU A 76 -0.98 -2.15 16.11
C GLU A 76 -0.89 -0.66 15.79
N ASP A 77 0.33 -0.11 15.61
CA ASP A 77 0.55 1.28 15.24
C ASP A 77 0.06 1.61 13.83
N ILE A 78 -0.08 0.62 12.95
CA ILE A 78 -0.64 0.81 11.61
C ILE A 78 -2.17 0.65 11.64
N SER A 79 -2.67 -0.22 12.52
CA SER A 79 -4.10 -0.51 12.62
C SER A 79 -4.96 0.72 12.90
N LYS A 80 -4.44 1.70 13.65
CA LYS A 80 -5.11 2.99 13.93
C LYS A 80 -5.41 3.84 12.70
N TYR A 81 -4.72 3.62 11.58
CA TYR A 81 -4.97 4.29 10.30
C TYR A 81 -5.90 3.50 9.38
N LEU A 82 -6.11 2.21 9.64
CA LEU A 82 -6.91 1.31 8.80
C LEU A 82 -8.40 1.34 9.17
N THR A 83 -8.93 2.55 9.33
CA THR A 83 -10.30 2.80 9.78
C THR A 83 -11.21 3.21 8.61
N PRO A 84 -12.54 3.07 8.75
CA PRO A 84 -13.48 3.55 7.73
C PRO A 84 -13.37 5.05 7.45
N SER A 85 -13.03 5.88 8.45
CA SER A 85 -12.87 7.32 8.27
C SER A 85 -11.67 7.68 7.41
N ASN A 86 -10.63 6.86 7.43
CA ASN A 86 -9.42 7.08 6.64
C ASN A 86 -9.51 6.44 5.26
N GLN A 87 -10.50 5.59 4.99
CA GLN A 87 -10.64 4.92 3.71
C GLN A 87 -10.87 5.93 2.58
N MET A 88 -10.05 5.83 1.53
CA MET A 88 -10.16 6.65 0.34
C MET A 88 -11.04 5.95 -0.70
N PHE A 89 -12.18 6.57 -1.03
CA PHE A 89 -13.16 5.97 -1.94
C PHE A 89 -12.83 6.28 -3.41
N PRO A 90 -12.95 5.31 -4.33
CA PRO A 90 -12.54 5.46 -5.73
C PRO A 90 -13.12 6.66 -6.47
N ALA A 91 -14.37 7.04 -6.15
CA ALA A 91 -15.08 8.15 -6.76
C ALA A 91 -14.61 9.54 -6.28
N MET A 92 -13.85 9.60 -5.17
CA MET A 92 -13.38 10.86 -4.59
C MET A 92 -12.15 11.38 -5.33
N GLY A 93 -12.06 12.71 -5.43
CA GLY A 93 -10.85 13.39 -5.90
C GLY A 93 -9.76 13.39 -4.83
N LEU A 94 -8.49 13.39 -5.24
CA LEU A 94 -7.36 13.48 -4.30
C LEU A 94 -7.35 14.81 -3.54
N ASN A 95 -7.83 15.88 -4.17
CA ASN A 95 -8.00 17.19 -3.54
C ASN A 95 -8.96 17.17 -2.33
N TYR A 96 -9.86 16.19 -2.24
CA TYR A 96 -10.70 16.01 -1.04
C TYR A 96 -9.87 15.52 0.17
N HIS A 97 -8.86 14.70 -0.07
CA HIS A 97 -8.05 14.08 0.98
C HIS A 97 -6.81 14.91 1.35
N PHE A 98 -6.19 15.56 0.36
CA PHE A 98 -4.94 16.30 0.53
C PHE A 98 -5.11 17.82 0.45
N GLY A 99 -6.32 18.30 0.14
CA GLY A 99 -6.55 19.71 -0.14
C GLY A 99 -5.90 20.16 -1.46
N MET A 100 -5.61 21.45 -1.55
CA MET A 100 -4.88 22.07 -2.67
C MET A 100 -3.40 22.31 -2.33
N GLU A 101 -2.98 21.96 -1.12
CA GLU A 101 -1.64 22.19 -0.61
C GLU A 101 -0.69 21.05 -1.00
N VAL A 102 0.61 21.35 -0.99
CA VAL A 102 1.65 20.33 -1.20
C VAL A 102 1.69 19.45 0.05
N PRO A 103 1.50 18.12 -0.09
CA PRO A 103 1.57 17.22 1.03
C PRO A 103 2.95 17.26 1.73
N PRO A 104 3.00 17.05 3.05
CA PRO A 104 4.25 17.12 3.80
C PRO A 104 5.28 16.10 3.34
N ARG A 105 6.57 16.46 3.41
CA ARG A 105 7.67 15.55 3.06
C ARG A 105 7.98 14.61 4.23
N ASN A 106 8.71 13.53 3.94
CA ASN A 106 9.21 12.56 4.92
C ASN A 106 8.13 11.81 5.71
N VAL A 107 6.89 11.77 5.19
CA VAL A 107 5.78 11.01 5.77
C VAL A 107 5.19 10.05 4.75
N VAL A 108 4.56 9.00 5.24
CA VAL A 108 3.64 8.18 4.43
C VAL A 108 2.35 8.97 4.26
N HIS A 109 1.86 9.01 3.03
CA HIS A 109 0.63 9.69 2.65
C HIS A 109 -0.55 8.74 2.58
N VAL A 110 -0.30 7.55 2.03
CA VAL A 110 -1.32 6.55 1.73
C VAL A 110 -0.85 5.19 2.19
N LEU A 111 -1.71 4.49 2.91
CA LEU A 111 -1.56 3.07 3.18
C LEU A 111 -2.32 2.28 2.12
N VAL A 112 -1.63 1.35 1.46
CA VAL A 112 -2.16 0.50 0.40
C VAL A 112 -2.35 -0.90 0.97
N ARG A 113 -3.61 -1.33 1.07
CA ARG A 113 -3.96 -2.68 1.47
C ARG A 113 -4.29 -3.50 0.23
N VAL A 114 -3.51 -4.55 0.00
CA VAL A 114 -3.81 -5.57 -1.01
C VAL A 114 -4.74 -6.61 -0.36
N PRO A 115 -5.74 -7.18 -1.08
CA PRO A 115 -6.63 -8.20 -0.52
C PRO A 115 -5.85 -9.41 0.00
N SER A 116 -6.21 -9.94 1.17
CA SER A 116 -5.57 -11.11 1.79
C SER A 116 -5.42 -12.30 0.86
N ALA A 117 -6.44 -12.57 0.03
CA ALA A 117 -6.43 -13.65 -0.95
C ALA A 117 -5.33 -13.51 -2.03
N ARG A 118 -4.77 -12.31 -2.22
CA ARG A 118 -3.72 -12.00 -3.21
C ARG A 118 -2.33 -11.90 -2.60
N TRP A 119 -2.18 -12.07 -1.29
CA TRP A 119 -0.90 -11.81 -0.61
C TRP A 119 0.23 -12.69 -1.14
N ASP A 120 -0.06 -13.95 -1.45
CA ASP A 120 0.91 -14.91 -1.99
C ASP A 120 1.35 -14.59 -3.43
N GLU A 121 0.51 -13.87 -4.19
CA GLU A 121 0.82 -13.46 -5.56
C GLU A 121 1.82 -12.28 -5.62
N VAL A 122 1.89 -11.48 -4.55
CA VAL A 122 2.63 -10.21 -4.57
C VAL A 122 3.70 -10.06 -3.50
N ARG A 123 3.70 -10.89 -2.46
CA ARG A 123 4.72 -10.80 -1.40
C ARG A 123 6.11 -11.18 -1.95
N PRO A 124 7.15 -10.38 -1.68
CA PRO A 124 8.51 -10.65 -2.17
C PRO A 124 9.12 -12.01 -1.74
N HIS A 125 8.59 -12.72 -0.73
CA HIS A 125 9.16 -14.01 -0.29
C HIS A 125 8.15 -15.11 0.06
N LYS A 126 8.03 -16.09 -0.86
CA LYS A 126 8.42 -17.50 -0.68
C LYS A 126 8.73 -18.18 -2.03
N LYS A 127 9.73 -17.67 -2.77
CA LYS A 127 10.44 -18.52 -3.74
C LYS A 127 11.49 -19.35 -2.99
N HIS A 128 11.06 -20.51 -2.51
CA HIS A 128 11.77 -21.81 -2.47
C HIS A 128 11.06 -22.78 -1.52
N LYS A 129 10.29 -23.71 -2.09
CA LYS A 129 10.50 -25.13 -1.83
C LYS A 129 10.21 -25.83 -3.16
N VAL A 130 11.29 -26.11 -3.89
CA VAL A 130 11.26 -27.05 -5.01
C VAL A 130 10.58 -28.31 -4.46
N SER A 131 9.50 -28.71 -5.12
CA SER A 131 8.92 -30.03 -4.97
C SER A 131 9.98 -31.04 -5.40
N SER A 132 10.58 -31.73 -4.45
CA SER A 132 11.12 -33.05 -4.68
C SER A 132 10.25 -33.98 -3.85
N THR A 133 9.09 -34.30 -4.41
CA THR A 133 8.46 -35.59 -4.16
C THR A 133 9.36 -36.64 -4.77
N ASP A 134 9.65 -37.65 -3.95
CA ASP A 134 10.36 -38.88 -4.29
C ASP A 134 9.84 -39.51 -5.58
N ASN A 135 10.74 -40.07 -6.37
CA ASN A 135 10.47 -41.31 -7.09
C ASN A 135 11.67 -42.22 -6.86
N ASP A 136 11.37 -43.31 -6.20
CA ASP A 136 12.17 -44.53 -6.13
C ASP A 136 12.43 -45.12 -7.53
N ASP A 137 13.47 -45.95 -7.54
CA ASP A 137 13.68 -47.14 -8.38
C ASP A 137 14.42 -47.07 -9.73
N GLU A 138 15.21 -48.14 -9.89
CA GLU A 138 15.94 -48.69 -11.05
C GLU A 138 17.33 -48.06 -11.31
N GLU A 139 18.48 -48.74 -11.12
CA GLU A 139 18.83 -50.17 -11.27
C GLU A 139 20.10 -50.51 -10.46
#